data_AF-A0A0C2BJW3-F1
#
_entry.id   AF-A0A0C2BJW3-F1
#
_cell.length_a   1.000
_cell.length_b   1.000
_cell.length_c   1.000
_cell.angle_alpha   90.00
_cell.angle_beta   90.00
_cell.angle_gamma   90.00
#
_symmetry.space_group_name_H-M   'P 1'
#
loop_
_entity.id
_entity.type
_entity.pdbx_description
1 polymer ?
#
loop_
_entity_poly.entity_id
_entity_poly.type
_entity_poly.pdbx_seq_one_letter_code
_entity_poly.pdbx_strand_id
1 'polypeptide(L)' 'MAQLNHSMSPRFGLEYAPTSFLMRFGRREMFVCRDFRKRYYKVNPVLDCSTGVEPGHVELLVFGKWLVILSRAR' A
#
# COMPACT_ATOMS: atom_id res chain seq x y z
N MET A 1 -0.56 10.16 22.60
CA MET A 1 -0.64 9.77 21.18
C MET A 1 0.77 9.84 20.61
N ALA A 2 1.42 8.70 20.40
CA ALA A 2 2.77 8.69 19.85
C ALA A 2 2.68 9.03 18.36
N GLN A 3 3.16 10.20 17.96
CA GLN A 3 3.41 10.49 16.55
C GLN A 3 4.59 9.62 16.09
N LEU A 4 4.27 8.44 15.59
CA LEU A 4 5.19 7.66 14.78
C LEU A 4 5.38 8.45 13.47
N ASN A 5 6.58 9.00 13.29
CA ASN A 5 7.00 9.61 12.03
C ASN A 5 7.02 8.53 10.94
N HIS A 6 5.86 8.27 10.34
CA HIS A 6 5.71 7.37 9.21
C HIS A 6 6.23 8.04 7.95
N SER A 7 7.00 7.30 7.16
CA SER A 7 7.51 7.79 5.87
C SER A 7 6.45 7.74 4.78
N MET A 8 5.37 6.98 4.99
CA MET A 8 4.22 6.97 4.09
C MET A 8 3.39 8.24 4.27
N SER A 9 3.32 9.04 3.21
CA SER A 9 2.55 10.28 3.18
C SER A 9 1.04 10.01 3.14
N PRO A 10 0.18 10.90 3.66
CA PRO A 10 -1.28 10.76 3.52
C PRO A 10 -1.77 10.80 2.06
N ARG A 11 -0.89 11.10 1.08
CA ARG A 11 -1.21 11.11 -0.36
C ARG A 11 -1.54 9.73 -0.94
N PHE A 12 -1.25 8.65 -0.23
CA PHE A 12 -1.65 7.30 -0.65
C PHE A 12 -3.16 7.04 -0.56
N GLY A 13 -3.98 8.03 -0.15
CA GLY A 13 -5.42 7.85 0.03
C GLY A 13 -5.74 6.98 1.26
N LEU A 14 -4.79 6.91 2.19
CA LEU A 14 -4.87 6.20 3.47
C LEU A 14 -6.14 6.54 4.26
N GLU A 15 -6.53 7.83 4.23
CA GLU A 15 -7.74 8.38 4.86
C GLU A 15 -9.03 7.72 4.36
N TYR A 16 -9.03 7.25 3.11
CA TYR A 16 -10.22 6.67 2.45
C TYR A 16 -10.19 5.15 2.41
N ALA A 17 -9.12 4.51 2.87
CA ALA A 17 -8.92 3.08 2.74
C ALA A 17 -9.63 2.33 3.89
N PRO A 18 -10.69 1.55 3.63
CA PRO A 18 -11.37 0.80 4.68
C PRO A 18 -10.46 -0.32 5.19
N THR A 19 -10.43 -0.50 6.51
CA THR A 19 -9.64 -1.55 7.19
C THR A 19 -8.16 -1.52 6.80
N SER A 20 -7.51 -0.39 7.08
CA SER A 20 -6.09 -0.21 6.81
C SER A 20 -5.25 -0.44 8.06
N PHE A 21 -4.08 -1.07 7.89
CA PHE A 21 -3.09 -1.16 8.95
C PHE A 21 -1.69 -0.97 8.38
N LEU A 22 -0.88 -0.24 9.15
CA LEU A 22 0.52 0.01 8.84
C LEU A 22 1.36 -0.87 9.75
N MET A 23 2.21 -1.69 9.14
CA MET A 23 3.15 -2.55 9.81
C MET A 23 4.56 -2.15 9.44
N ARG A 24 5.44 -1.99 10.43
CA ARG A 24 6.84 -1.68 10.20
C ARG A 24 7.68 -2.94 10.43
N PHE A 25 8.32 -3.41 9.37
CA PHE A 25 9.28 -4.52 9.41
C PHE A 25 10.71 -3.97 9.36
N GLY A 26 11.28 -3.70 10.54
CA GLY A 26 12.63 -3.15 10.68
C GLY A 26 12.75 -1.75 10.08
N ARG A 27 13.43 -1.64 8.93
CA ARG A 27 13.63 -0.40 8.16
C ARG A 27 12.65 -0.23 6.99
N ARG A 28 11.72 -1.16 6.81
CA ARG A 28 10.67 -1.12 5.79
C ARG A 28 9.32 -0.86 6.43
N GLU A 29 8.51 -0.06 5.78
CA GLU A 29 7.12 0.14 6.13
C GLU A 29 6.26 -0.61 5.12
N MET A 30 5.29 -1.36 5.62
CA MET A 30 4.34 -2.12 4.86
C MET A 30 2.96 -1.61 5.24
N PHE A 31 2.17 -1.28 4.24
CA PHE A 31 0.82 -0.81 4.44
C PHE A 31 -0.12 -1.78 3.73
N VAL A 32 -1.12 -2.24 4.44
CA VAL A 32 -2.11 -3.17 3.91
C VAL A 32 -3.48 -2.53 4.05
N CYS A 33 -4.21 -2.46 2.94
CA CYS A 33 -5.57 -1.98 2.93
C CYS A 33 -6.42 -2.77 1.93
N ARG A 34 -7.74 -2.60 2.00
CA ARG A 34 -8.64 -3.17 0.99
C ARG A 34 -8.58 -2.31 -0.27
N ASP A 35 -8.60 -2.94 -1.44
CA ASP A 35 -8.60 -2.22 -2.71
C ASP A 35 -9.85 -1.33 -2.79
N PHE A 36 -9.60 -0.03 -2.90
CA PHE A 36 -10.62 1.02 -2.99
C PHE A 36 -10.61 1.69 -4.37
N ARG A 37 -9.65 1.35 -5.23
CA ARG A 37 -9.50 1.95 -6.56
C ARG A 37 -10.26 1.14 -7.59
N LYS A 38 -10.98 1.82 -8.47
CA LYS A 38 -11.58 1.21 -9.66
C LYS A 38 -10.49 1.03 -10.72
N ARG A 39 -10.10 -0.21 -11.00
CA ARG A 39 -9.08 -0.54 -12.02
C ARG A 39 -9.75 -0.78 -13.37
N TYR A 40 -9.27 -0.11 -14.40
CA TYR A 40 -9.78 -0.22 -15.78
C TYR A 40 -8.95 -1.17 -16.66
N TYR A 41 -7.93 -1.82 -16.09
CA TYR A 41 -7.05 -2.76 -16.76
C TYR A 41 -7.25 -4.19 -16.24
N LYS A 42 -6.87 -5.18 -17.04
CA LYS A 42 -6.96 -6.60 -16.68
C LYS A 42 -5.88 -6.93 -15.64
N VAL A 43 -6.30 -7.13 -14.40
CA VAL A 43 -5.43 -7.56 -13.29
C VAL A 43 -5.31 -9.08 -13.25
N ASN A 44 -4.14 -9.58 -12.85
CA ASN A 44 -4.00 -10.99 -12.49
C ASN A 44 -4.81 -11.25 -11.20
N PRO A 45 -5.73 -12.23 -11.17
CA PRO A 45 -6.61 -12.47 -10.03
C PRO A 45 -5.86 -12.90 -8.76
N VAL A 46 -4.62 -13.38 -8.86
CA VAL A 46 -3.84 -13.87 -7.71
C VAL A 46 -2.92 -12.79 -7.16
N LEU A 47 -2.03 -12.28 -8.02
CA LEU A 47 -1.02 -11.29 -7.64
C LEU A 47 -0.72 -10.37 -8.82
N ASP A 48 -0.88 -9.08 -8.61
CA ASP A 48 -0.58 -8.04 -9.59
C ASP A 48 0.35 -7.00 -8.97
N CYS A 49 1.49 -6.76 -9.63
CA CYS A 49 2.52 -5.84 -9.17
C CYS A 49 2.45 -4.55 -9.96
N SER A 50 2.35 -3.42 -9.27
CA SER A 50 2.31 -2.10 -9.89
C SER A 50 3.32 -1.15 -9.25
N THR A 51 3.69 -0.12 -10.00
CA THR A 51 4.50 0.97 -9.48
C THR A 51 3.69 1.76 -8.46
N GLY A 52 4.23 1.98 -7.26
CA GLY A 52 3.57 2.83 -6.28
C GLY A 52 3.52 4.29 -6.73
N VAL A 53 2.61 5.06 -6.12
CA VAL A 53 2.43 6.49 -6.43
C VAL A 53 3.71 7.31 -6.25
N GLU A 54 4.56 6.95 -5.29
CA GLU A 54 5.82 7.63 -5.01
C GLU A 54 7.04 6.77 -5.36
N PRO A 55 8.15 7.38 -5.82
CA PRO A 55 9.36 6.66 -6.15
C PRO A 55 9.89 5.88 -4.94
N GLY A 56 10.20 4.60 -5.17
CA GLY A 56 10.64 3.68 -4.12
C GLY A 56 9.51 2.93 -3.42
N HIS A 57 8.24 3.19 -3.76
CA HIS A 57 7.12 2.41 -3.26
C HIS A 57 6.64 1.41 -4.32
N VAL A 58 6.23 0.23 -3.87
CA VAL A 58 5.68 -0.84 -4.72
C VAL A 58 4.28 -1.17 -4.22
N GLU A 59 3.33 -1.25 -5.15
CA GLU A 59 1.95 -1.66 -4.87
C GLU A 59 1.75 -3.10 -5.35
N LEU A 60 1.24 -3.96 -4.48
CA LEU A 60 0.88 -5.34 -4.77
C LEU A 60 -0.62 -5.51 -4.53
N LEU A 61 -1.35 -5.95 -5.55
CA LEU A 61 -2.74 -6.36 -5.42
C LEU A 61 -2.78 -7.87 -5.26
N VAL A 62 -3.28 -8.32 -4.11
CA VAL A 62 -3.41 -9.72 -3.74
C VAL A 62 -4.89 -10.11 -3.78
N PHE A 63 -5.20 -11.20 -4.48
CA PHE A 63 -6.56 -11.73 -4.65
C PHE A 63 -7.59 -10.72 -5.21
N GLY A 64 -7.13 -9.67 -5.90
CA GLY A 64 -8.01 -8.60 -6.40
C GLY A 64 -8.76 -7.81 -5.31
N LYS A 65 -8.35 -7.93 -4.04
CA LYS A 65 -9.08 -7.37 -2.90
C LYS A 65 -8.18 -6.67 -1.89
N TRP A 66 -6.94 -7.11 -1.74
CA TRP A 66 -6.00 -6.56 -0.78
C TRP A 66 -4.89 -5.82 -1.50
N LEU A 67 -4.76 -4.54 -1.19
CA LEU A 67 -3.67 -3.70 -1.66
C LEU A 67 -2.59 -3.67 -0.58
N VAL A 68 -1.38 -4.05 -0.97
CA VAL A 68 -0.20 -4.05 -0.12
C VAL A 68 0.80 -3.07 -0.71
N ILE A 69 1.10 -1.99 0.01
CA ILE A 69 2.07 -0.99 -0.37
C ILE A 69 3.33 -1.22 0.46
N LEU A 70 4.46 -1.39 -0.21
CA LEU A 70 5.76 -1.55 0.42
C LEU A 70 6.58 -0.29 0.19
N SER A 71 7.16 0.25 1.26
CA SER A 71 8.13 1.34 1.16
C SER A 71 9.53 0.84 0.86
N ARG A 72 10.34 1.73 0.28
CA ARG A 72 11.74 1.47 -0.02
C ARG A 72 12.49 1.10 1.26
N ALA A 73 13.27 0.03 1.19
CA ALA A 73 14.24 -0.27 2.24
C ALA A 73 15.32 0.82 2.28
N ARG A 74 15.55 1.41 3.44
CA ARG A 74 16.70 2.28 3.69
C ARG A 74 17.78 1.54 4.49
#